data_AF-A0AAD3CT18-F1
#
_entry.id   AF-A0AAD3CT18-F1
#
_cell.length_a   1.000
_cell.length_b   1.000
_cell.length_c   1.000
_cell.angle_alpha   90.00
_cell.angle_beta   90.00
_cell.angle_gamma   90.00
#
_symmetry.space_group_name_H-M   'P 1'
#
loop_
_entity.id
_entity.type
_entity.pdbx_description
1 polymer ?
#
loop_
_entity_poly.entity_id
_entity_poly.type
_entity_poly.pdbx_seq_one_letter_code
_entity_poly.pdbx_strand_id
1 'polypeptide(L)'
;MRQGTAVFVSDGSYKGDRSSAAVTTVPRKKIKISTTVPGNKSNQSSYRGELGGILASIIYANKVAKEKNIQGRATMVCDNKGALDASFGWRQINSRWQCYDLLCMIRYHLSISPLKWTKKHVKGHQDKKIPYDKLDVMAQANVDVDKMAKEELRRNIQVTQERILKGQSWKIYSIRLRTWITGNIEKEIRATCYENEMKMIWERKCDDITISDKEWMNFQKLCKEQPEQNKLFLFKYGMNILPTKKNMKRRKHDDSDRCPSCQEVENNDHLITCKCSKRKLALQDELEELEKELKKHTSKQIRDAIMHLLECFSEDKEPRPNDDWEEETKNVVTDQWVRGQRAFFMGFWREEWFELQEKYNKRINTKTYATTKIRHMIRGCQSLLKATWKTRNEEIHRNEESTENKRKHEDLNKRITAIFKKKEKIPNTYLGQDARIFKSKEDKIKRMKVKRKERWVRNAEAIMSKYEKGNERKSAKMMRSYFMPSNYLHKRDG
;
A
#
# COMPACT_ATOMS: atom_id res chain seq x y z
N MET A 1 39.01 9.80 25.26
CA MET A 1 39.12 8.92 24.06
C MET A 1 40.16 7.82 24.27
N ARG A 2 41.43 8.14 24.55
CA ARG A 2 42.49 7.14 24.85
C ARG A 2 42.07 6.15 25.96
N GLN A 3 41.62 6.68 27.09
CA GLN A 3 41.13 5.89 28.24
C GLN A 3 39.73 5.27 28.01
N GLY A 4 39.13 5.42 26.83
CA GLY A 4 37.79 4.90 26.52
C GLY A 4 36.61 5.62 27.21
N THR A 5 36.87 6.69 27.96
CA THR A 5 35.88 7.46 28.72
C THR A 5 35.19 8.58 27.93
N ALA A 6 35.44 8.70 26.62
CA ALA A 6 34.81 9.75 25.82
C ALA A 6 33.35 9.43 25.54
N VAL A 7 32.48 10.38 25.88
CA VAL A 7 31.04 10.25 25.67
C VAL A 7 30.55 11.51 24.97
N PHE A 8 29.93 11.32 23.81
CA PHE A 8 29.26 12.35 23.04
C PHE A 8 27.77 12.23 23.27
N VAL A 9 27.09 13.36 23.48
CA VAL A 9 25.64 13.45 23.63
C VAL A 9 25.14 14.35 22.52
N SER A 10 24.12 13.92 21.78
CA SER A 10 23.53 14.72 20.71
C SER A 10 22.01 14.65 20.70
N ASP A 11 21.40 15.68 20.14
CA ASP A 11 19.96 15.79 19.92
C ASP A 11 19.70 16.56 18.61
N GLY A 12 18.53 16.35 18.03
CA GLY A 12 18.05 16.94 16.80
C GLY A 12 16.73 17.67 16.96
N SER A 13 16.62 18.86 16.37
CA SER A 13 15.37 19.63 16.36
C SER A 13 14.80 19.78 14.96
N TYR A 14 13.48 19.94 14.86
CA TYR A 14 12.77 20.16 13.60
C TYR A 14 11.67 21.20 13.75
N LYS A 15 11.70 22.24 12.92
CA LYS A 15 10.63 23.25 12.82
C LYS A 15 10.69 23.98 11.47
N GLY A 16 9.53 24.21 10.86
CA GLY A 16 9.43 25.00 9.62
C GLY A 16 10.25 24.41 8.48
N ASP A 17 10.10 23.11 8.24
CA ASP A 17 10.79 22.35 7.19
C ASP A 17 12.32 22.46 7.23
N ARG A 18 12.88 22.57 8.43
CA ARG A 18 14.32 22.61 8.69
C ARG A 18 14.65 21.72 9.86
N SER A 19 15.76 21.01 9.77
CA SER A 19 16.32 20.25 10.88
C SER A 19 17.65 20.84 11.33
N SER A 20 17.90 20.81 12.63
CA SER A 20 19.18 21.13 13.23
C SER A 20 19.63 20.00 14.13
N ALA A 21 20.90 20.05 14.53
CA ALA A 21 21.46 19.16 15.51
C ALA A 21 22.43 19.91 16.42
N ALA A 22 22.60 19.38 17.62
CA ALA A 22 23.63 19.82 18.53
C ALA A 22 24.36 18.64 19.18
N VAL A 23 25.59 18.88 19.60
CA VAL A 23 26.47 17.88 20.22
C VAL A 23 27.22 18.51 21.39
N THR A 24 27.34 17.76 22.49
CA THR A 24 28.26 18.05 23.58
C THR A 24 28.99 16.79 24.06
N THR A 25 29.95 16.94 24.97
CA THR A 25 30.72 15.83 25.55
C THR A 25 30.62 15.79 27.06
N VAL A 26 30.44 14.63 27.67
CA VAL A 26 30.40 14.48 29.14
C VAL A 26 31.72 13.90 29.67
N PRO A 27 32.09 14.16 30.95
CA PRO A 27 31.34 14.90 31.97
C PRO A 27 31.50 16.43 31.90
N ARG A 28 32.57 16.95 31.28
CA ARG A 28 32.95 18.37 31.41
C ARG A 28 32.26 19.33 30.42
N LYS A 29 31.42 18.85 29.49
CA LYS A 29 30.68 19.66 28.49
C LYS A 29 31.55 20.66 27.71
N LYS A 30 32.84 20.33 27.52
CA LYS A 30 33.85 21.21 26.90
C LYS A 30 33.60 21.48 25.43
N ILE A 31 33.06 20.50 24.71
CA ILE A 31 32.74 20.63 23.30
C ILE A 31 31.26 20.98 23.20
N LYS A 32 30.95 22.00 22.40
CA LYS A 32 29.60 22.42 22.07
C LYS A 32 29.56 22.70 20.57
N ILE A 33 28.80 21.92 19.83
CA ILE A 33 28.65 22.04 18.39
C ILE A 33 27.17 22.16 18.10
N SER A 34 26.80 23.10 17.24
CA SER A 34 25.45 23.21 16.68
C SER A 34 25.56 23.32 15.18
N THR A 35 24.63 22.69 14.45
CA THR A 35 24.64 22.71 12.99
C THR A 35 23.24 22.57 12.42
N THR A 36 22.98 23.29 11.35
CA THR A 36 21.80 23.06 10.51
C THR A 36 22.05 21.88 9.57
N VAL A 37 21.14 20.90 9.58
CA VAL A 37 21.31 19.65 8.83
C VAL A 37 20.84 19.86 7.38
N PRO A 38 21.69 19.63 6.37
CA PRO A 38 21.33 19.84 4.96
C PRO A 38 20.22 18.89 4.51
N GLY A 39 19.46 19.26 3.49
CA GLY A 39 18.41 18.44 2.89
C GLY A 39 17.20 19.28 2.47
N ASN A 40 16.37 18.74 1.59
CA ASN A 40 15.21 19.47 1.07
C ASN A 40 14.10 19.57 2.10
N LYS A 41 13.31 20.64 2.03
CA LYS A 41 12.19 20.92 2.93
C LYS A 41 11.31 19.70 3.21
N SER A 42 10.89 18.99 2.15
CA SER A 42 10.03 17.79 2.24
C SER A 42 10.71 16.57 2.88
N ASN A 43 12.02 16.60 3.10
CA ASN A 43 12.79 15.52 3.71
C ASN A 43 13.30 15.87 5.11
N GLN A 44 13.10 17.12 5.56
CA GLN A 44 13.45 17.55 6.90
C GLN A 44 12.48 16.92 7.92
N SER A 45 13.04 16.49 9.04
CA SER A 45 12.30 15.82 10.11
C SER A 45 13.12 15.83 11.40
N SER A 46 12.48 15.60 12.54
CA SER A 46 13.21 15.40 13.80
C SER A 46 14.23 14.26 13.66
N TYR A 47 13.83 13.14 13.06
CA TYR A 47 14.74 12.02 12.77
C TYR A 47 15.99 12.40 11.96
N ARG A 48 15.85 13.30 10.97
CA ARG A 48 16.99 13.83 10.21
C ARG A 48 17.94 14.65 11.08
N GLY A 49 17.38 15.46 11.99
CA GLY A 49 18.15 16.20 13.00
C GLY A 49 18.98 15.27 13.88
N GLU A 50 18.37 14.21 14.39
CA GLU A 50 19.01 13.21 15.26
C GLU A 50 20.20 12.54 14.58
N LEU A 51 19.99 12.07 13.34
CA LEU A 51 21.07 11.49 12.53
C LEU A 51 22.17 12.52 12.24
N GLY A 52 21.81 13.79 12.03
CA GLY A 52 22.77 14.89 11.90
C GLY A 52 23.66 15.04 13.13
N GLY A 53 23.09 14.94 14.34
CA GLY A 53 23.83 15.00 15.60
C GLY A 53 24.79 13.83 15.80
N ILE A 54 24.33 12.62 15.49
CA ILE A 54 25.16 11.40 15.51
C ILE A 54 26.32 11.54 14.52
N LEU A 55 26.03 11.94 13.28
CA LEU A 55 27.03 12.15 12.24
C LEU A 55 28.07 13.20 12.65
N ALA A 56 27.64 14.36 13.15
CA ALA A 56 28.52 15.42 13.61
C ALA A 56 29.45 14.96 14.75
N SER A 57 28.91 14.17 15.69
CA SER A 57 29.68 13.58 16.79
C SER A 57 30.81 12.68 16.29
N ILE A 58 30.49 11.79 15.34
CA ILE A 58 31.46 10.83 14.79
C ILE A 58 32.52 11.57 13.95
N ILE A 59 32.12 12.50 13.09
CA ILE A 59 33.05 13.28 12.26
C ILE A 59 34.03 14.06 13.15
N TYR A 60 33.51 14.78 14.16
CA TYR A 60 34.34 15.58 15.05
C TYR A 60 35.32 14.71 15.84
N ALA A 61 34.83 13.63 16.46
CA ALA A 61 35.66 12.71 17.22
C ALA A 61 36.72 12.04 16.36
N ASN A 62 36.38 11.62 15.13
CA ASN A 62 37.32 11.05 14.18
C ASN A 62 38.41 12.04 13.77
N LYS A 63 38.05 13.30 13.54
CA LYS A 63 39.00 14.36 13.20
C LYS A 63 40.00 14.56 14.34
N VAL A 64 39.52 14.76 15.56
CA VAL A 64 40.35 14.91 16.77
C VAL A 64 41.24 13.68 16.97
N ALA A 65 40.69 12.48 16.83
CA ALA A 65 41.45 11.25 17.02
C ALA A 65 42.56 11.10 15.97
N LYS A 66 42.31 11.44 14.70
CA LYS A 66 43.33 11.44 13.65
C LYS A 66 44.42 12.48 13.90
N GLU A 67 44.05 13.72 14.17
CA GLU A 67 44.99 14.82 14.44
C GLU A 67 45.88 14.56 15.66
N LYS A 68 45.38 13.83 16.66
CA LYS A 68 46.10 13.50 17.89
C LYS A 68 46.64 12.07 17.93
N ASN A 69 46.57 11.35 16.81
CA ASN A 69 46.95 9.95 16.66
C ASN A 69 46.43 9.05 17.80
N ILE A 70 45.12 9.12 18.06
CA ILE A 70 44.43 8.39 19.12
C ILE A 70 43.74 7.17 18.53
N GLN A 71 44.14 5.98 19.00
CA GLN A 71 43.29 4.80 18.99
C GLN A 71 42.62 4.67 20.37
N GLY A 72 41.33 4.36 20.39
CA GLY A 72 40.59 4.33 21.66
C GLY A 72 39.13 4.00 21.50
N ARG A 73 38.31 4.46 22.45
CA ARG A 73 36.86 4.21 22.46
C ARG A 73 36.08 5.50 22.67
N ALA A 74 34.87 5.54 22.12
CA ALA A 74 33.90 6.59 22.33
C ALA A 74 32.48 6.02 22.43
N THR A 75 31.63 6.64 23.24
CA THR A 75 30.21 6.30 23.34
C THR A 75 29.35 7.41 22.76
N MET A 76 28.42 7.05 21.88
CA MET A 76 27.38 7.94 21.36
C MET A 76 26.12 7.81 22.23
N VAL A 77 25.63 8.94 22.74
CA VAL A 77 24.40 9.07 23.53
C VAL A 77 23.39 9.92 22.79
N CYS A 78 22.17 9.42 22.64
CA CYS A 78 21.05 10.10 21.99
C CYS A 78 19.75 9.51 22.56
N ASP A 79 18.70 10.31 22.64
CA ASP A 79 17.38 9.87 23.12
C ASP A 79 16.53 9.21 22.02
N ASN A 80 16.89 9.39 20.76
CA ASN A 80 16.28 8.67 19.67
C ASN A 80 16.87 7.26 19.50
N LYS A 81 16.26 6.29 20.18
CA LYS A 81 16.64 4.86 20.08
C LYS A 81 16.65 4.36 18.62
N GLY A 82 15.68 4.79 17.81
CA GLY A 82 15.59 4.41 16.39
C GLY A 82 16.77 4.91 15.56
N ALA A 83 17.24 6.13 15.81
CA ALA A 83 18.41 6.71 15.15
C ALA A 83 19.70 5.97 15.56
N LEU A 84 19.86 5.64 16.85
CA LEU A 84 20.97 4.83 17.34
C LEU A 84 20.96 3.40 16.77
N ASP A 85 19.79 2.79 16.66
CA ASP A 85 19.63 1.44 16.11
C ASP A 85 19.89 1.41 14.61
N ALA A 86 19.44 2.41 13.85
CA ALA A 86 19.77 2.52 12.43
C ALA A 86 21.27 2.78 12.19
N SER A 87 21.89 3.61 13.03
CA SER A 87 23.30 4.03 12.91
C SER A 87 24.30 2.95 13.32
N PHE A 88 24.05 2.23 14.42
CA PHE A 88 24.98 1.26 15.01
C PHE A 88 24.47 -0.18 14.99
N GLY A 89 23.26 -0.44 14.49
CA GLY A 89 22.67 -1.79 14.48
C GLY A 89 23.31 -2.74 13.48
N TRP A 90 22.88 -3.99 13.51
CA TRP A 90 23.38 -5.06 12.62
C TRP A 90 22.74 -5.04 11.22
N ARG A 91 21.58 -4.40 11.07
CA ARG A 91 20.85 -4.37 9.79
C ARG A 91 21.62 -3.55 8.75
N GLN A 92 21.75 -4.10 7.54
CA GLN A 92 22.25 -3.35 6.40
C GLN A 92 21.31 -2.19 6.05
N ILE A 93 21.90 -1.06 5.66
CA ILE A 93 21.11 0.10 5.24
C ILE A 93 20.37 -0.25 3.96
N ASN A 94 19.07 0.02 3.94
CA ASN A 94 18.21 -0.19 2.79
C ASN A 94 17.82 1.15 2.17
N SER A 95 17.83 1.25 0.84
CA SER A 95 17.45 2.46 0.09
C SER A 95 16.00 2.90 0.34
N ARG A 96 15.16 2.03 0.91
CA ARG A 96 13.78 2.36 1.35
C ARG A 96 13.72 3.08 2.70
N TRP A 97 14.83 3.25 3.40
CA TRP A 97 14.83 3.96 4.69
C TRP A 97 14.81 5.48 4.48
N GLN A 98 14.22 6.18 5.44
CA GLN A 98 14.28 7.65 5.51
C GLN A 98 15.72 8.09 5.80
N CYS A 99 16.12 9.25 5.26
CA CYS A 99 17.48 9.79 5.44
C CYS A 99 18.59 8.77 5.13
N TYR A 100 18.39 7.98 4.08
CA TYR A 100 19.34 6.99 3.58
C TYR A 100 20.73 7.59 3.38
N ASP A 101 20.78 8.83 2.89
CA ASP A 101 21.99 9.60 2.67
C ASP A 101 22.84 9.76 3.95
N LEU A 102 22.23 10.24 5.05
CA LEU A 102 22.92 10.43 6.34
C LEU A 102 23.34 9.09 6.95
N LEU A 103 22.52 8.05 6.83
CA LEU A 103 22.86 6.73 7.35
C LEU A 103 24.07 6.14 6.63
N CYS A 104 24.15 6.25 5.31
CA CYS A 104 25.30 5.81 4.53
C CYS A 104 26.58 6.51 5.02
N MET A 105 26.50 7.82 5.24
CA MET A 105 27.62 8.59 5.75
C MET A 105 28.03 8.20 7.16
N ILE A 106 27.06 7.97 8.06
CA ILE A 106 27.34 7.52 9.43
C ILE A 106 28.09 6.19 9.39
N ARG A 107 27.62 5.20 8.60
CA ARG A 107 28.29 3.90 8.47
C ARG A 107 29.67 4.02 7.86
N TYR A 108 29.83 4.86 6.84
CA TYR A 108 31.13 5.15 6.28
C TYR A 108 32.08 5.70 7.34
N HIS A 109 31.68 6.75 8.07
CA HIS A 109 32.52 7.36 9.09
C HIS A 109 32.81 6.45 10.30
N LEU A 110 31.89 5.54 10.64
CA LEU A 110 32.16 4.49 11.63
C LEU A 110 33.20 3.49 11.10
N SER A 111 33.11 3.07 9.83
CA SER A 111 34.03 2.09 9.24
C SER A 111 35.47 2.58 9.16
N ILE A 112 35.68 3.90 8.96
CA ILE A 112 37.01 4.52 8.89
C ILE A 112 37.44 5.18 10.21
N SER A 113 36.72 4.92 11.30
CA SER A 113 37.00 5.53 12.60
C SER A 113 38.22 4.88 13.25
N PRO A 114 39.18 5.67 13.78
CA PRO A 114 40.23 5.14 14.64
C PRO A 114 39.72 4.77 16.05
N LEU A 115 38.44 5.06 16.35
CA LEU A 115 37.82 4.79 17.64
C LEU A 115 36.85 3.61 17.52
N LYS A 116 36.84 2.73 18.52
CA LYS A 116 35.77 1.74 18.71
C LYS A 116 34.56 2.43 19.32
N TRP A 117 33.46 2.47 18.60
CA TRP A 117 32.23 3.13 19.03
C TRP A 117 31.26 2.18 19.72
N THR A 118 30.62 2.68 20.77
CA THR A 118 29.45 2.08 21.41
C THR A 118 28.29 3.08 21.42
N LYS A 119 27.05 2.61 21.54
CA LYS A 119 25.87 3.45 21.69
C LYS A 119 25.24 3.28 23.07
N LYS A 120 24.58 4.33 23.57
CA LYS A 120 23.76 4.30 24.77
C LYS A 120 22.56 5.22 24.60
N HIS A 121 21.37 4.72 24.92
CA HIS A 121 20.16 5.53 24.90
C HIS A 121 20.02 6.29 26.24
N VAL A 122 19.63 7.57 26.17
CA VAL A 122 19.21 8.38 27.33
C VAL A 122 17.73 8.71 27.18
N LYS A 123 17.01 8.92 28.28
CA LYS A 123 15.59 9.28 28.18
C LYS A 123 15.46 10.78 27.87
N GLY A 124 14.70 11.11 26.83
CA GLY A 124 14.40 12.50 26.49
C GLY A 124 13.51 13.19 27.52
N HIS A 125 13.61 14.53 27.60
CA HIS A 125 12.74 15.42 28.39
C HIS A 125 12.54 15.03 29.87
N GLN A 126 13.58 14.54 30.54
CA GLN A 126 13.52 14.22 31.97
C GLN A 126 13.32 15.47 32.85
N ASP A 127 13.72 16.64 32.35
CA ASP A 127 13.59 17.96 32.98
C ASP A 127 12.13 18.40 33.20
N LYS A 128 11.16 17.80 32.50
CA LYS A 128 9.72 18.05 32.74
C LYS A 128 9.22 17.51 34.08
N LYS A 129 9.93 16.56 34.69
CA LYS A 129 9.54 15.89 35.94
C LYS A 129 10.56 16.04 37.06
N ILE A 130 11.83 16.19 36.70
CA ILE A 130 12.95 16.25 37.64
C ILE A 130 13.69 17.57 37.38
N PRO A 131 13.94 18.41 38.40
CA PRO A 131 14.73 19.62 38.26
C PRO A 131 16.11 19.34 37.65
N TYR A 132 16.60 20.24 36.79
CA TYR A 132 17.84 20.06 36.02
C TYR A 132 19.04 19.63 36.90
N ASP A 133 19.23 20.27 38.04
CA ASP A 133 20.36 20.00 38.94
C ASP A 133 20.30 18.63 39.60
N LYS A 134 19.13 17.98 39.60
CA LYS A 134 18.91 16.61 40.10
C LYS A 134 19.02 15.55 39.01
N LEU A 135 19.21 15.94 37.75
CA LEU A 135 19.44 15.01 36.64
C LEU A 135 20.87 14.48 36.67
N ASP A 136 21.06 13.23 36.22
CA ASP A 136 22.40 12.72 35.99
C ASP A 136 23.11 13.48 34.86
N VAL A 137 24.44 13.40 34.81
CA VAL A 137 25.27 14.19 33.89
C VAL A 137 24.90 13.97 32.40
N MET A 138 24.47 12.76 32.01
CA MET A 138 24.03 12.48 30.63
C MET A 138 22.66 13.08 30.35
N ALA A 139 21.73 12.98 31.29
CA ALA A 139 20.42 13.62 31.17
C ALA A 139 20.52 15.15 31.12
N GLN A 140 21.37 15.76 31.95
CA GLN A 140 21.65 17.20 31.86
C GLN A 140 22.23 17.58 30.49
N ALA A 141 23.21 16.81 30.00
CA ALA A 141 23.78 17.05 28.68
C ALA A 141 22.75 16.92 27.55
N ASN A 142 21.81 15.99 27.64
CA ASN A 142 20.70 15.84 26.67
C ASN A 142 19.81 17.08 26.66
N VAL A 143 19.46 17.62 27.83
CA VAL A 143 18.69 18.87 27.95
C VAL A 143 19.45 20.05 27.33
N ASP A 144 20.77 20.10 27.52
CA ASP A 144 21.60 21.16 26.94
C ASP A 144 21.61 21.10 25.41
N VAL A 145 21.79 19.91 24.83
CA VAL A 145 21.81 19.76 23.37
C VAL A 145 20.43 19.95 22.72
N ASP A 146 19.32 19.59 23.38
CA ASP A 146 17.96 19.92 22.92
C ASP A 146 17.79 21.45 22.76
N LYS A 147 18.21 22.20 23.79
CA LYS A 147 18.17 23.67 23.80
C LYS A 147 19.05 24.25 22.69
N MET A 148 20.29 23.76 22.57
CA MET A 148 21.24 24.21 21.54
C MET A 148 20.73 23.91 20.11
N ALA A 149 20.10 22.77 19.88
CA ALA A 149 19.52 22.43 18.58
C ALA A 149 18.35 23.37 18.24
N LYS A 150 17.48 23.68 19.22
CA LYS A 150 16.39 24.66 19.04
C LYS A 150 16.92 26.06 18.77
N GLU A 151 17.99 26.48 19.44
CA GLU A 151 18.66 27.76 19.18
C GLU A 151 19.24 27.84 17.77
N GLU A 152 19.85 26.77 17.28
CA GLU A 152 20.35 26.69 15.91
C GLU A 152 19.23 26.85 14.87
N LEU A 153 18.04 26.27 15.10
CA LEU A 153 16.88 26.49 14.22
C LEU A 153 16.46 27.96 14.17
N ARG A 154 16.54 28.68 15.30
CA ARG A 154 16.17 30.11 15.39
C ARG A 154 17.09 30.99 14.56
N ARG A 155 18.34 30.57 14.30
CA ARG A 155 19.30 31.32 13.46
C ARG A 155 18.90 31.40 11.98
N ASN A 156 17.90 30.62 11.56
CA ASN A 156 17.35 30.65 10.20
C ASN A 156 18.39 30.45 9.08
N ILE A 157 19.44 29.68 9.35
CA ILE A 157 20.50 29.41 8.38
C ILE A 157 19.95 28.49 7.28
N GLN A 158 20.12 28.89 6.02
CA GLN A 158 19.89 28.02 4.87
C GLN A 158 21.18 27.32 4.51
N VAL A 159 21.16 25.99 4.48
CA VAL A 159 22.31 25.16 4.09
C VAL A 159 21.97 24.46 2.78
N THR A 160 22.74 24.76 1.72
CA THR A 160 22.64 24.03 0.45
C THR A 160 23.25 22.64 0.59
N GLN A 161 22.67 21.66 -0.11
CA GLN A 161 23.13 20.27 -0.09
C GLN A 161 24.38 20.03 -0.97
N GLU A 162 24.94 21.10 -1.55
CA GLU A 162 26.09 21.07 -2.46
C GLU A 162 27.37 20.60 -1.77
N ARG A 163 27.45 20.70 -0.43
CA ARG A 163 28.60 20.21 0.32
C ARG A 163 28.71 18.68 0.18
N ILE A 164 29.71 18.23 -0.57
CA ILE A 164 30.08 16.82 -0.68
C ILE A 164 30.71 16.40 0.66
N LEU A 165 29.93 15.74 1.50
CA LEU A 165 30.45 15.05 2.66
C LEU A 165 30.87 13.63 2.25
N LYS A 166 32.12 13.25 2.56
CA LYS A 166 32.65 11.93 2.23
C LYS A 166 31.77 10.84 2.86
N GLY A 167 31.48 9.78 2.10
CA GLY A 167 30.69 8.64 2.57
C GLY A 167 29.31 8.47 1.92
N GLN A 168 28.93 9.35 1.00
CA GLN A 168 27.84 9.08 0.07
C GLN A 168 28.43 8.46 -1.21
N SER A 169 28.18 7.17 -1.44
CA SER A 169 28.73 6.47 -2.62
C SER A 169 28.11 6.96 -3.93
N TRP A 170 26.89 7.47 -3.89
CA TRP A 170 26.17 8.02 -5.03
C TRP A 170 25.09 8.99 -4.54
N LYS A 171 24.61 9.85 -5.44
CA LYS A 171 23.51 10.80 -5.21
C LYS A 171 22.58 10.79 -6.41
N ILE A 172 21.30 11.06 -6.19
CA ILE A 172 20.30 11.19 -7.26
C ILE A 172 19.69 12.57 -7.16
N TYR A 173 19.79 13.36 -8.24
CA TYR A 173 19.13 14.65 -8.37
C TYR A 173 17.87 14.50 -9.21
N SER A 174 16.73 14.93 -8.65
CA SER A 174 15.48 15.04 -9.40
C SER A 174 15.43 16.41 -10.08
N ILE A 175 15.53 16.42 -11.41
CA ILE A 175 15.38 17.65 -12.21
C ILE A 175 13.98 18.25 -12.03
N ARG A 176 12.95 17.39 -12.00
CA ARG A 176 11.55 17.78 -11.83
C ARG A 176 11.30 18.44 -10.47
N LEU A 177 11.85 17.90 -9.39
CA LEU A 177 11.70 18.46 -8.03
C LEU A 177 12.76 19.54 -7.72
N ARG A 178 13.76 19.71 -8.58
CA ARG A 178 14.96 20.55 -8.36
C ARG A 178 15.65 20.24 -7.04
N THR A 179 15.83 18.96 -6.75
CA THR A 179 16.12 18.49 -5.39
C THR A 179 16.83 17.15 -5.35
N TRP A 180 17.71 16.94 -4.36
CA TRP A 180 18.39 15.65 -4.18
C TRP A 180 17.49 14.64 -3.47
N ILE A 181 17.40 13.41 -3.95
CA ILE A 181 16.66 12.35 -3.27
C ILE A 181 17.52 11.80 -2.12
N THR A 182 17.07 11.99 -0.88
CA THR A 182 17.86 11.67 0.34
C THR A 182 17.43 10.38 1.04
N GLY A 183 16.29 9.81 0.70
CA GLY A 183 15.76 8.59 1.32
C GLY A 183 14.53 8.09 0.60
N ASN A 184 14.03 6.92 1.00
CA ASN A 184 12.93 6.23 0.30
C ASN A 184 13.16 6.18 -1.22
N ILE A 185 14.38 5.87 -1.65
CA ILE A 185 14.90 6.13 -3.00
C ILE A 185 13.95 5.62 -4.09
N GLU A 186 13.52 4.36 -4.02
CA GLU A 186 12.59 3.77 -4.98
C GLU A 186 11.25 4.54 -5.04
N LYS A 187 10.70 4.88 -3.87
CA LYS A 187 9.41 5.57 -3.77
C LYS A 187 9.50 6.97 -4.37
N GLU A 188 10.55 7.71 -4.05
CA GLU A 188 10.76 9.07 -4.56
C GLU A 188 11.04 9.09 -6.07
N ILE A 189 11.78 8.11 -6.59
CA ILE A 189 11.97 7.93 -8.04
C ILE A 189 10.62 7.67 -8.72
N ARG A 190 9.85 6.69 -8.23
CA ARG A 190 8.53 6.36 -8.81
C ARG A 190 7.56 7.54 -8.76
N ALA A 191 7.52 8.25 -7.64
CA ALA A 191 6.73 9.46 -7.49
C ALA A 191 7.15 10.52 -8.51
N THR A 192 8.46 10.83 -8.56
CA THR A 192 9.01 11.81 -9.51
C THR A 192 8.70 11.46 -10.96
N CYS A 193 8.82 10.18 -11.35
CA CYS A 193 8.68 9.75 -12.74
C CYS A 193 7.26 9.53 -13.21
N TYR A 194 6.31 9.19 -12.32
CA TYR A 194 5.00 8.68 -12.72
C TYR A 194 3.81 9.32 -12.01
N GLU A 195 4.00 10.11 -10.95
CA GLU A 195 2.87 10.58 -10.16
C GLU A 195 1.95 11.52 -10.94
N ASN A 196 2.52 12.44 -11.73
CA ASN A 196 1.75 13.33 -12.60
C ASN A 196 1.03 12.55 -13.69
N GLU A 197 1.72 11.61 -14.34
CA GLU A 197 1.14 10.75 -15.36
C GLU A 197 -0.01 9.91 -14.79
N MET A 198 0.13 9.38 -13.57
CA MET A 198 -0.93 8.66 -12.87
C MET A 198 -2.12 9.56 -12.54
N LYS A 199 -1.88 10.77 -12.06
CA LYS A 199 -2.94 11.76 -11.75
C LYS A 199 -3.75 12.07 -13.01
N MET A 200 -3.09 12.38 -14.13
CA MET A 200 -3.73 12.62 -15.43
C MET A 200 -4.54 11.42 -15.95
N ILE A 201 -4.09 10.20 -15.70
CA ILE A 201 -4.88 9.01 -16.05
C ILE A 201 -6.17 8.97 -15.23
N TRP A 202 -6.11 9.26 -13.93
CA TRP A 202 -7.29 9.27 -13.06
C TRP A 202 -8.26 10.39 -13.40
N GLU A 203 -7.77 11.59 -13.67
CA GLU A 203 -8.57 12.74 -14.15
C GLU A 203 -9.42 12.33 -15.35
N ARG A 204 -8.79 11.80 -16.39
CA ARG A 204 -9.48 11.31 -17.59
C ARG A 204 -10.39 10.10 -17.35
N LYS A 205 -10.06 9.24 -16.39
CA LYS A 205 -10.90 8.07 -16.08
C LYS A 205 -12.12 8.43 -15.24
N CYS A 206 -12.09 9.53 -14.53
CA CYS A 206 -13.19 10.07 -13.75
C CYS A 206 -13.85 11.23 -14.51
N ASP A 207 -14.11 11.03 -15.80
CA ASP A 207 -14.88 11.95 -16.65
C ASP A 207 -14.25 13.35 -16.77
N ASP A 208 -12.93 13.36 -17.00
CA ASP A 208 -12.10 14.54 -17.27
C ASP A 208 -12.16 15.62 -16.18
N ILE A 209 -12.27 15.20 -14.92
CA ILE A 209 -12.18 16.08 -13.75
C ILE A 209 -10.76 16.62 -13.55
N THR A 210 -10.63 17.77 -12.92
CA THR A 210 -9.36 18.23 -12.32
C THR A 210 -9.24 17.64 -10.91
N ILE A 211 -8.10 17.05 -10.57
CA ILE A 211 -7.82 16.56 -9.21
C ILE A 211 -6.86 17.53 -8.52
N SER A 212 -7.19 17.99 -7.31
CA SER A 212 -6.27 18.85 -6.53
C SER A 212 -5.14 18.02 -5.91
N ASP A 213 -4.05 18.67 -5.47
CA ASP A 213 -2.97 17.96 -4.78
C ASP A 213 -3.43 17.40 -3.42
N LYS A 214 -4.35 18.08 -2.72
CA LYS A 214 -4.90 17.55 -1.46
C LYS A 214 -5.80 16.34 -1.71
N GLU A 215 -6.64 16.39 -2.75
CA GLU A 215 -7.48 15.27 -3.17
C GLU A 215 -6.62 14.06 -3.54
N TRP A 216 -5.56 14.28 -4.32
CA TRP A 216 -4.61 13.26 -4.70
C TRP A 216 -3.90 12.64 -3.48
N MET A 217 -3.41 13.46 -2.55
CA MET A 217 -2.81 13.00 -1.30
C MET A 217 -3.80 12.19 -0.45
N ASN A 218 -5.07 12.58 -0.41
CA ASN A 218 -6.13 11.85 0.29
C ASN A 218 -6.40 10.50 -0.37
N PHE A 219 -6.50 10.46 -1.70
CA PHE A 219 -6.63 9.23 -2.48
C PHE A 219 -5.46 8.26 -2.21
N GLN A 220 -4.22 8.75 -2.24
CA GLN A 220 -3.05 7.92 -1.93
C GLN A 220 -3.09 7.33 -0.51
N LYS A 221 -3.50 8.11 0.49
CA LYS A 221 -3.66 7.63 1.87
C LYS A 221 -4.78 6.60 1.97
N LEU A 222 -5.93 6.89 1.35
CA LEU A 222 -7.06 5.99 1.27
C LEU A 222 -6.66 4.63 0.68
N CYS A 223 -5.92 4.62 -0.45
CA CYS A 223 -5.42 3.39 -1.04
C CYS A 223 -4.46 2.63 -0.10
N LYS A 224 -3.60 3.32 0.65
CA LYS A 224 -2.66 2.68 1.59
C LYS A 224 -3.35 2.05 2.79
N GLU A 225 -4.44 2.65 3.27
CA GLU A 225 -5.21 2.18 4.43
C GLU A 225 -6.05 0.93 4.14
N GLN A 226 -6.21 0.54 2.87
CA GLN A 226 -7.09 -0.57 2.48
C GLN A 226 -6.36 -1.92 2.32
N PRO A 227 -7.07 -3.05 2.55
CA PRO A 227 -6.60 -4.37 2.16
C PRO A 227 -6.35 -4.48 0.66
N GLU A 228 -5.38 -5.31 0.26
CA GLU A 228 -4.97 -5.44 -1.15
C GLU A 228 -6.11 -5.85 -2.09
N GLN A 229 -7.01 -6.73 -1.62
CA GLN A 229 -8.19 -7.16 -2.39
C GLN A 229 -9.12 -5.98 -2.71
N ASN A 230 -9.30 -5.05 -1.77
CA ASN A 230 -10.13 -3.86 -1.99
C ASN A 230 -9.47 -2.90 -2.97
N LYS A 231 -8.15 -2.70 -2.87
CA LYS A 231 -7.40 -1.87 -3.83
C LYS A 231 -7.55 -2.41 -5.26
N LEU A 232 -7.40 -3.72 -5.44
CA LEU A 232 -7.56 -4.37 -6.74
C LEU A 232 -8.98 -4.23 -7.29
N PHE A 233 -10.00 -4.38 -6.43
CA PHE A 233 -11.39 -4.19 -6.83
C PHE A 233 -11.66 -2.73 -7.27
N LEU A 234 -11.30 -1.75 -6.44
CA LEU A 234 -11.51 -0.33 -6.72
C LEU A 234 -10.72 0.13 -7.94
N PHE A 235 -9.48 -0.35 -8.09
CA PHE A 235 -8.69 -0.09 -9.29
C PHE A 235 -9.41 -0.59 -10.55
N LYS A 236 -9.93 -1.83 -10.52
CA LYS A 236 -10.69 -2.38 -11.66
C LYS A 236 -12.01 -1.64 -11.89
N TYR A 237 -12.65 -1.17 -10.82
CA TYR A 237 -13.85 -0.35 -10.88
C TYR A 237 -13.55 0.99 -11.57
N GLY A 238 -12.60 1.76 -11.05
CA GLY A 238 -12.23 3.07 -11.57
C GLY A 238 -11.62 3.03 -12.98
N MET A 239 -10.89 1.98 -13.32
CA MET A 239 -10.35 1.81 -14.69
C MET A 239 -11.40 1.29 -15.70
N ASN A 240 -12.63 1.04 -15.26
CA ASN A 240 -13.70 0.48 -16.07
C ASN A 240 -13.37 -0.91 -16.68
N ILE A 241 -12.73 -1.78 -15.90
CA ILE A 241 -12.26 -3.11 -16.33
C ILE A 241 -12.78 -4.27 -15.48
N LEU A 242 -13.79 -4.04 -14.62
CA LEU A 242 -14.47 -5.13 -13.93
C LEU A 242 -15.10 -6.09 -14.95
N PRO A 243 -15.26 -7.39 -14.63
CA PRO A 243 -15.91 -8.36 -15.51
C PRO A 243 -17.44 -8.20 -15.53
N THR A 244 -17.91 -6.99 -15.79
CA THR A 244 -19.29 -6.65 -16.13
C THR A 244 -19.64 -7.20 -17.52
N LYS A 245 -20.92 -7.45 -17.83
CA LYS A 245 -21.31 -8.07 -19.10
C LYS A 245 -20.84 -7.26 -20.31
N LYS A 246 -20.86 -5.93 -20.26
CA LYS A 246 -20.27 -5.06 -21.31
C LYS A 246 -18.79 -5.40 -21.56
N ASN A 247 -17.99 -5.53 -20.50
CA ASN A 247 -16.57 -5.87 -20.61
C ASN A 247 -16.35 -7.34 -21.00
N MET A 248 -17.21 -8.26 -20.58
CA MET A 248 -17.12 -9.68 -20.95
C MET A 248 -17.44 -9.89 -22.43
N LYS A 249 -18.45 -9.19 -22.96
CA LYS A 249 -18.75 -9.14 -24.40
C LYS A 249 -17.58 -8.57 -25.20
N ARG A 250 -17.03 -7.43 -24.77
CA ARG A 250 -15.82 -6.84 -25.39
C ARG A 250 -14.64 -7.82 -25.42
N ARG A 251 -14.48 -8.65 -24.39
CA ARG A 251 -13.42 -9.66 -24.28
C ARG A 251 -13.75 -10.98 -25.01
N LYS A 252 -14.91 -11.10 -25.66
CA LYS A 252 -15.40 -12.33 -26.30
C LYS A 252 -15.55 -13.51 -25.34
N HIS A 253 -15.86 -13.23 -24.08
CA HIS A 253 -16.21 -14.24 -23.08
C HIS A 253 -17.72 -14.39 -22.87
N ASP A 254 -18.51 -13.47 -23.41
CA ASP A 254 -19.97 -13.52 -23.43
C ASP A 254 -20.48 -12.94 -24.75
N ASP A 255 -21.69 -13.29 -25.15
CA ASP A 255 -22.35 -12.77 -26.35
C ASP A 255 -23.22 -11.54 -26.02
N SER A 256 -23.56 -11.35 -24.75
CA SER A 256 -24.45 -10.29 -24.28
C SER A 256 -23.75 -9.31 -23.34
N ASP A 257 -24.09 -8.03 -23.48
CA ASP A 257 -23.71 -6.94 -22.57
C ASP A 257 -24.80 -6.65 -21.53
N ARG A 258 -25.89 -7.42 -21.55
CA ARG A 258 -27.05 -7.21 -20.69
C ARG A 258 -26.84 -7.78 -19.29
N CYS A 259 -27.23 -6.99 -18.30
CA CYS A 259 -27.23 -7.36 -16.90
C CYS A 259 -28.09 -8.62 -16.70
N PRO A 260 -27.59 -9.65 -16.00
CA PRO A 260 -28.34 -10.87 -15.78
C PRO A 260 -29.63 -10.67 -14.99
N SER A 261 -29.76 -9.54 -14.28
CA SER A 261 -30.83 -9.29 -13.31
C SER A 261 -31.89 -8.35 -13.86
N CYS A 262 -31.51 -7.24 -14.51
CA CYS A 262 -32.47 -6.25 -15.04
C CYS A 262 -32.39 -6.06 -16.57
N GLN A 263 -31.55 -6.82 -17.27
CA GLN A 263 -31.40 -6.80 -18.73
C GLN A 263 -30.95 -5.47 -19.38
N GLU A 264 -30.64 -4.45 -18.59
CA GLU A 264 -29.98 -3.22 -19.08
C GLU A 264 -28.49 -3.44 -19.38
N VAL A 265 -27.84 -2.53 -20.11
CA VAL A 265 -26.39 -2.64 -20.39
C VAL A 265 -25.59 -2.58 -19.07
N GLU A 266 -24.88 -3.66 -18.76
CA GLU A 266 -24.08 -3.74 -17.52
C GLU A 266 -22.67 -3.19 -17.75
N ASN A 267 -22.49 -1.89 -17.53
CA ASN A 267 -21.18 -1.27 -17.34
C ASN A 267 -20.79 -1.28 -15.84
N ASN A 268 -19.65 -0.68 -15.48
CA ASN A 268 -19.26 -0.58 -14.06
C ASN A 268 -20.23 0.30 -13.26
N ASP A 269 -20.77 1.32 -13.91
CA ASP A 269 -21.64 2.30 -13.25
C ASP A 269 -23.00 1.71 -12.88
N HIS A 270 -23.44 0.71 -13.65
CA HIS A 270 -24.63 -0.10 -13.43
C HIS A 270 -24.68 -0.80 -12.06
N LEU A 271 -23.56 -0.94 -11.34
CA LEU A 271 -23.53 -1.64 -10.06
C LEU A 271 -24.42 -1.01 -9.00
N ILE A 272 -24.59 0.31 -9.04
CA ILE A 272 -25.44 1.05 -8.11
C ILE A 272 -26.75 1.54 -8.73
N THR A 273 -26.83 1.66 -10.05
CA THR A 273 -28.06 2.05 -10.77
C THR A 273 -28.92 0.86 -11.21
N CYS A 274 -28.57 -0.37 -10.80
CA CYS A 274 -29.32 -1.56 -11.21
C CYS A 274 -30.75 -1.54 -10.67
N LYS A 275 -31.73 -1.63 -11.58
CA LYS A 275 -33.17 -1.61 -11.24
C LYS A 275 -33.71 -2.92 -10.65
N CYS A 276 -32.89 -3.97 -10.56
CA CYS A 276 -33.34 -5.26 -10.03
C CYS A 276 -33.63 -5.16 -8.52
N SER A 277 -34.81 -5.61 -8.10
CA SER A 277 -35.27 -5.54 -6.71
C SER A 277 -34.28 -6.16 -5.72
N LYS A 278 -33.66 -7.29 -6.06
CA LYS A 278 -32.67 -7.95 -5.18
C LYS A 278 -31.40 -7.11 -4.99
N ARG A 279 -30.94 -6.41 -6.03
CA ARG A 279 -29.78 -5.52 -5.93
C ARG A 279 -30.12 -4.23 -5.20
N LYS A 280 -31.33 -3.69 -5.42
CA LYS A 280 -31.86 -2.53 -4.68
C LYS A 280 -31.94 -2.83 -3.18
N LEU A 281 -32.48 -3.99 -2.78
CA LEU A 281 -32.52 -4.39 -1.37
C LEU A 281 -31.12 -4.49 -0.76
N ALA A 282 -30.18 -5.15 -1.44
CA ALA A 282 -28.80 -5.24 -0.96
C ALA A 282 -28.09 -3.87 -0.86
N LEU A 283 -28.44 -2.92 -1.73
CA LEU A 283 -27.95 -1.54 -1.65
C LEU A 283 -28.57 -0.82 -0.46
N GLN A 284 -29.87 -0.99 -0.23
CA GLN A 284 -30.61 -0.38 0.87
C GLN A 284 -30.09 -0.85 2.23
N ASP A 285 -29.86 -2.15 2.40
CA ASP A 285 -29.29 -2.72 3.64
C ASP A 285 -27.94 -2.06 3.99
N GLU A 286 -27.09 -1.84 2.97
CA GLU A 286 -25.78 -1.19 3.16
C GLU A 286 -25.88 0.33 3.37
N LEU A 287 -26.87 0.99 2.76
CA LEU A 287 -27.16 2.40 3.00
C LEU A 287 -27.58 2.63 4.46
N GLU A 288 -28.41 1.76 5.02
CA GLU A 288 -28.82 1.83 6.43
C GLU A 288 -27.63 1.65 7.39
N GLU A 289 -26.73 0.71 7.11
CA GLU A 289 -25.51 0.53 7.88
C GLU A 289 -24.55 1.72 7.73
N LEU A 290 -24.41 2.27 6.51
CA LEU A 290 -23.61 3.47 6.29
C LEU A 290 -24.18 4.65 7.09
N GLU A 291 -25.48 4.87 7.08
CA GLU A 291 -26.11 5.97 7.81
C GLU A 291 -25.85 5.86 9.33
N LYS A 292 -25.90 4.64 9.89
CA LYS A 292 -25.54 4.38 11.30
C LYS A 292 -24.08 4.74 11.59
N GLU A 293 -23.15 4.44 10.69
CA GLU A 293 -21.75 4.81 10.86
C GLU A 293 -21.52 6.32 10.72
N LEU A 294 -22.17 6.98 9.75
CA LEU A 294 -22.08 8.43 9.55
C LEU A 294 -22.56 9.19 10.80
N LYS A 295 -23.68 8.74 11.40
CA LYS A 295 -24.23 9.30 12.66
C LYS A 295 -23.21 9.42 13.79
N LYS A 296 -22.19 8.55 13.85
CA LYS A 296 -21.17 8.56 14.90
C LYS A 296 -20.12 9.66 14.72
N HIS A 297 -19.96 10.19 13.51
CA HIS A 297 -18.76 10.93 13.13
C HIS A 297 -19.02 12.27 12.41
N THR A 298 -20.22 12.48 11.85
CA THR A 298 -20.61 13.68 11.08
C THR A 298 -21.71 14.49 11.74
N SER A 299 -21.91 15.72 11.26
CA SER A 299 -23.16 16.45 11.51
C SER A 299 -24.34 15.77 10.79
N LYS A 300 -25.57 16.08 11.23
CA LYS A 300 -26.80 15.68 10.54
C LYS A 300 -26.77 16.10 9.07
N GLN A 301 -26.43 17.36 8.81
CA GLN A 301 -26.42 17.92 7.46
C GLN A 301 -25.39 17.26 6.53
N ILE A 302 -24.15 17.00 7.00
CA ILE A 302 -23.14 16.30 6.19
C ILE A 302 -23.61 14.87 5.87
N ARG A 303 -24.18 14.18 6.85
CA ARG A 303 -24.74 12.83 6.66
C ARG A 303 -25.85 12.86 5.61
N ASP A 304 -26.85 13.70 5.80
CA ASP A 304 -28.02 13.78 4.93
C ASP A 304 -27.60 14.15 3.49
N ALA A 305 -26.59 15.02 3.34
CA ALA A 305 -25.99 15.37 2.05
C ALA A 305 -25.29 14.19 1.35
N ILE A 306 -24.51 13.38 2.08
CA ILE A 306 -23.86 12.18 1.53
C ILE A 306 -24.91 11.14 1.13
N MET A 307 -25.91 10.91 1.98
CA MET A 307 -26.99 9.95 1.70
C MET A 307 -27.81 10.37 0.49
N HIS A 308 -28.14 11.66 0.38
CA HIS A 308 -28.83 12.23 -0.77
C HIS A 308 -28.05 12.04 -2.07
N LEU A 309 -26.73 12.29 -2.07
CA LEU A 309 -25.89 12.03 -3.24
C LEU A 309 -25.92 10.55 -3.67
N LEU A 310 -25.85 9.62 -2.71
CA LEU A 310 -25.90 8.20 -2.99
C LEU A 310 -27.24 7.78 -3.61
N GLU A 311 -28.35 8.32 -3.10
CA GLU A 311 -29.69 8.12 -3.67
C GLU A 311 -29.75 8.67 -5.10
N CYS A 312 -29.30 9.90 -5.32
CA CYS A 312 -29.21 10.54 -6.62
C CYS A 312 -28.40 9.69 -7.62
N PHE A 313 -27.25 9.16 -7.19
CA PHE A 313 -26.44 8.26 -8.03
C PHE A 313 -27.15 6.94 -8.32
N SER A 314 -27.89 6.38 -7.36
CA SER A 314 -28.61 5.12 -7.54
C SER A 314 -29.82 5.24 -8.49
N GLU A 315 -30.47 6.40 -8.48
CA GLU A 315 -31.67 6.69 -9.28
C GLU A 315 -31.34 7.38 -10.60
N ASP A 316 -30.07 7.75 -10.81
CA ASP A 316 -29.59 8.53 -11.96
C ASP A 316 -30.36 9.86 -12.12
N LYS A 317 -30.49 10.58 -11.00
CA LYS A 317 -31.23 11.85 -10.90
C LYS A 317 -30.35 12.93 -10.31
N GLU A 318 -30.42 14.12 -10.90
CA GLU A 318 -29.70 15.29 -10.41
C GLU A 318 -30.13 15.64 -8.96
N PRO A 319 -29.17 15.96 -8.07
CA PRO A 319 -29.49 16.30 -6.70
C PRO A 319 -30.34 17.55 -6.62
N ARG A 320 -31.35 17.49 -5.77
CA ARG A 320 -32.11 18.65 -5.29
C ARG A 320 -31.79 18.86 -3.81
N PRO A 321 -30.76 19.65 -3.47
CA PRO A 321 -30.40 19.90 -2.07
C PRO A 321 -31.59 20.49 -1.32
N ASN A 322 -31.71 20.17 -0.03
CA ASN A 322 -32.80 20.71 0.80
C ASN A 322 -32.60 22.22 1.01
N ASP A 323 -33.68 23.00 0.90
CA ASP A 323 -33.67 24.46 1.05
C ASP A 323 -33.12 24.92 2.41
N ASP A 324 -33.33 24.14 3.47
CA ASP A 324 -32.85 24.43 4.82
C ASP A 324 -31.33 24.19 4.99
N TRP A 325 -30.64 23.67 3.97
CA TRP A 325 -29.22 23.41 4.08
C TRP A 325 -28.36 24.68 3.98
N GLU A 326 -27.22 24.69 4.66
CA GLU A 326 -26.19 25.71 4.54
C GLU A 326 -25.70 25.73 3.07
N GLU A 327 -25.51 26.93 2.52
CA GLU A 327 -25.17 27.11 1.10
C GLU A 327 -23.90 26.35 0.69
N GLU A 328 -22.91 26.31 1.57
CA GLU A 328 -21.68 25.53 1.38
C GLU A 328 -21.96 24.02 1.21
N THR A 329 -22.95 23.49 1.92
CA THR A 329 -23.37 22.08 1.79
C THR A 329 -24.10 21.84 0.48
N LYS A 330 -24.97 22.76 0.06
CA LYS A 330 -25.67 22.67 -1.23
C LYS A 330 -24.67 22.67 -2.39
N ASN A 331 -23.72 23.60 -2.36
CA ASN A 331 -22.68 23.74 -3.38
C ASN A 331 -21.81 22.51 -3.49
N VAL A 332 -21.32 21.96 -2.36
CA VAL A 332 -20.45 20.78 -2.41
C VAL A 332 -21.17 19.54 -2.92
N VAL A 333 -22.47 19.40 -2.66
CA VAL A 333 -23.30 18.32 -3.20
C VAL A 333 -23.39 18.43 -4.72
N THR A 334 -23.76 19.59 -5.24
CA THR A 334 -23.86 19.84 -6.68
C THR A 334 -22.51 19.67 -7.37
N ASP A 335 -21.44 20.24 -6.83
CA ASP A 335 -20.08 20.11 -7.37
C ASP A 335 -19.61 18.66 -7.42
N GLN A 336 -19.92 17.88 -6.37
CA GLN A 336 -19.53 16.48 -6.30
C GLN A 336 -20.34 15.61 -7.27
N TRP A 337 -21.62 15.94 -7.48
CA TRP A 337 -22.47 15.28 -8.48
C TRP A 337 -21.94 15.49 -9.89
N VAL A 338 -21.58 16.74 -10.25
CA VAL A 338 -21.04 17.09 -11.57
C VAL A 338 -19.76 16.32 -11.89
N ARG A 339 -18.91 16.04 -10.89
CA ARG A 339 -17.71 15.18 -11.07
C ARG A 339 -18.03 13.71 -11.33
N GLY A 340 -19.27 13.31 -11.13
CA GLY A 340 -19.76 11.97 -11.40
C GLY A 340 -19.47 10.95 -10.29
N GLN A 341 -20.22 9.85 -10.35
CA GLN A 341 -20.18 8.82 -9.33
C GLN A 341 -18.79 8.16 -9.24
N ARG A 342 -18.06 8.05 -10.35
CA ARG A 342 -16.78 7.34 -10.35
C ARG A 342 -15.77 8.12 -9.53
N ALA A 343 -15.72 9.44 -9.68
CA ALA A 343 -14.89 10.31 -8.85
C ALA A 343 -15.26 10.15 -7.36
N PHE A 344 -16.56 10.17 -7.06
CA PHE A 344 -17.09 10.01 -5.71
C PHE A 344 -16.65 8.70 -5.05
N PHE A 345 -16.87 7.56 -5.70
CA PHE A 345 -16.50 6.25 -5.13
C PHE A 345 -15.00 5.98 -5.16
N MET A 346 -14.24 6.58 -6.07
CA MET A 346 -12.78 6.50 -6.04
C MET A 346 -12.17 7.34 -4.90
N GLY A 347 -12.96 8.22 -4.27
CA GLY A 347 -12.53 9.05 -3.14
C GLY A 347 -11.95 10.39 -3.56
N PHE A 348 -12.18 10.83 -4.80
CA PHE A 348 -11.90 12.20 -5.24
C PHE A 348 -13.03 13.12 -4.78
N TRP A 349 -13.12 13.27 -3.46
CA TRP A 349 -14.06 14.15 -2.79
C TRP A 349 -13.51 15.57 -2.77
N ARG A 350 -14.37 16.53 -3.07
CA ARG A 350 -14.09 17.97 -3.01
C ARG A 350 -13.54 18.40 -1.64
N GLU A 351 -12.61 19.36 -1.64
CA GLU A 351 -11.94 19.85 -0.42
C GLU A 351 -12.94 20.43 0.60
N GLU A 352 -14.03 20.99 0.09
CA GLU A 352 -15.15 21.57 0.79
C GLU A 352 -15.81 20.57 1.75
N TRP A 353 -15.84 19.26 1.41
CA TRP A 353 -16.29 18.21 2.34
C TRP A 353 -15.43 18.15 3.62
N PHE A 354 -14.12 18.34 3.45
CA PHE A 354 -13.18 18.32 4.57
C PHE A 354 -13.33 19.56 5.44
N GLU A 355 -13.60 20.71 4.83
CA GLU A 355 -13.84 21.97 5.53
C GLU A 355 -15.11 21.92 6.37
N LEU A 356 -16.21 21.41 5.80
CA LEU A 356 -17.46 21.19 6.54
C LEU A 356 -17.24 20.25 7.74
N GLN A 357 -16.53 19.14 7.53
CA GLN A 357 -16.24 18.19 8.61
C GLN A 357 -15.29 18.78 9.66
N GLU A 358 -14.34 19.63 9.27
CA GLU A 358 -13.42 20.31 10.19
C GLU A 358 -14.16 21.35 11.04
N LYS A 359 -15.09 22.12 10.44
CA LYS A 359 -16.00 23.01 11.17
C LYS A 359 -16.80 22.24 12.21
N TYR A 360 -17.40 21.10 11.84
CA TYR A 360 -18.13 20.26 12.78
C TYR A 360 -17.23 19.69 13.89
N ASN A 361 -16.04 19.20 13.55
CA ASN A 361 -15.08 18.67 14.52
C ASN A 361 -14.70 19.69 15.60
N LYS A 362 -14.51 20.96 15.20
CA LYS A 362 -14.25 22.06 16.14
C LYS A 362 -15.43 22.28 17.08
N ARG A 363 -16.68 22.27 16.56
CA ARG A 363 -17.90 22.42 17.38
C ARG A 363 -18.02 21.34 18.45
N ILE A 364 -17.68 20.08 18.13
CA ILE A 364 -17.75 18.96 19.09
C ILE A 364 -16.45 18.72 19.87
N ASN A 365 -15.45 19.59 19.73
CA ASN A 365 -14.14 19.50 20.38
C ASN A 365 -13.46 18.12 20.25
N THR A 366 -13.53 17.50 19.07
CA THR A 366 -12.88 16.21 18.83
C THR A 366 -11.41 16.39 18.45
N LYS A 367 -10.55 15.50 18.96
CA LYS A 367 -9.12 15.44 18.60
C LYS A 367 -8.86 14.71 17.28
N THR A 368 -9.89 14.13 16.66
CA THR A 368 -9.73 13.36 15.42
C THR A 368 -9.76 14.30 14.22
N TYR A 369 -8.74 14.24 13.37
CA TYR A 369 -8.66 15.05 12.14
C TYR A 369 -9.83 14.78 11.18
N ALA A 370 -10.38 15.83 10.55
CA ALA A 370 -11.45 15.70 9.56
C ALA A 370 -11.08 14.76 8.41
N THR A 371 -9.84 14.83 7.92
CA THR A 371 -9.35 13.95 6.85
C THR A 371 -9.47 12.46 7.19
N THR A 372 -9.24 12.08 8.45
CA THR A 372 -9.37 10.68 8.89
C THR A 372 -10.83 10.24 8.89
N LYS A 373 -11.75 11.11 9.33
CA LYS A 373 -13.19 10.84 9.30
C LYS A 373 -13.70 10.75 7.86
N ILE A 374 -13.36 11.69 6.98
CA ILE A 374 -13.77 11.65 5.57
C ILE A 374 -13.29 10.37 4.88
N ARG A 375 -12.03 9.95 5.09
CA ARG A 375 -11.55 8.66 4.55
C ARG A 375 -12.30 7.46 5.11
N HIS A 376 -12.84 7.54 6.32
CA HIS A 376 -13.74 6.51 6.85
C HIS A 376 -15.08 6.51 6.12
N MET A 377 -15.68 7.68 5.87
CA MET A 377 -16.93 7.82 5.12
C MET A 377 -16.80 7.32 3.68
N ILE A 378 -15.71 7.67 2.99
CA ILE A 378 -15.44 7.17 1.63
C ILE A 378 -15.36 5.64 1.61
N ARG A 379 -14.70 5.02 2.60
CA ARG A 379 -14.63 3.54 2.70
C ARG A 379 -16.00 2.92 2.94
N GLY A 380 -16.85 3.59 3.72
CA GLY A 380 -18.26 3.26 3.87
C GLY A 380 -18.97 3.31 2.52
N CYS A 381 -18.87 4.41 1.78
CA CYS A 381 -19.43 4.53 0.43
C CYS A 381 -18.93 3.41 -0.51
N GLN A 382 -17.65 3.06 -0.44
CA GLN A 382 -17.06 1.97 -1.23
C GLN A 382 -17.52 0.57 -0.80
N SER A 383 -18.10 0.39 0.39
CA SER A 383 -18.69 -0.91 0.78
C SER A 383 -19.92 -1.22 -0.06
N LEU A 384 -20.73 -0.21 -0.39
CA LEU A 384 -21.93 -0.35 -1.21
C LEU A 384 -21.59 -0.96 -2.57
N LEU A 385 -20.57 -0.44 -3.26
CA LEU A 385 -20.10 -1.01 -4.54
C LEU A 385 -19.70 -2.48 -4.43
N LYS A 386 -19.04 -2.86 -3.33
CA LYS A 386 -18.59 -4.24 -3.13
C LYS A 386 -19.77 -5.16 -2.81
N ALA A 387 -20.73 -4.69 -2.03
CA ALA A 387 -21.93 -5.44 -1.68
C ALA A 387 -22.78 -5.71 -2.92
N THR A 388 -23.07 -4.69 -3.73
CA THR A 388 -23.81 -4.87 -4.99
C THR A 388 -23.07 -5.75 -5.98
N TRP A 389 -21.74 -5.61 -6.09
CA TRP A 389 -20.89 -6.51 -6.88
C TRP A 389 -20.94 -7.96 -6.41
N LYS A 390 -20.91 -8.19 -5.08
CA LYS A 390 -21.01 -9.52 -4.49
C LYS A 390 -22.36 -10.15 -4.81
N THR A 391 -23.46 -9.43 -4.58
CA THR A 391 -24.82 -9.88 -4.89
C THR A 391 -24.96 -10.24 -6.37
N ARG A 392 -24.46 -9.38 -7.27
CA ARG A 392 -24.39 -9.65 -8.72
C ARG A 392 -23.64 -10.94 -9.05
N ASN A 393 -22.47 -11.15 -8.45
CA ASN A 393 -21.68 -12.35 -8.73
C ASN A 393 -22.34 -13.61 -8.19
N GLU A 394 -23.05 -13.52 -7.07
CA GLU A 394 -23.84 -14.63 -6.56
C GLU A 394 -24.98 -15.00 -7.52
N GLU A 395 -25.65 -14.02 -8.13
CA GLU A 395 -26.67 -14.26 -9.15
C GLU A 395 -26.13 -14.99 -10.38
N ILE A 396 -24.93 -14.63 -10.85
CA ILE A 396 -24.33 -15.29 -12.01
C ILE A 396 -23.83 -16.70 -11.67
N HIS A 397 -23.14 -16.85 -10.54
CA HIS A 397 -22.39 -18.07 -10.25
C HIS A 397 -23.12 -19.08 -9.37
N ARG A 398 -24.13 -18.68 -8.59
CA ARG A 398 -24.93 -19.59 -7.75
C ARG A 398 -26.24 -20.02 -8.38
N ASN A 399 -26.74 -19.31 -9.39
CA ASN A 399 -27.90 -19.74 -10.15
C ASN A 399 -27.46 -20.73 -11.25
N GLU A 400 -27.74 -22.02 -11.09
CA GLU A 400 -27.41 -23.05 -12.12
C GLU A 400 -28.13 -22.77 -13.46
N GLU A 401 -29.23 -22.03 -13.44
CA GLU A 401 -29.99 -21.64 -14.63
C GLU A 401 -29.50 -20.35 -15.30
N SER A 402 -28.49 -19.68 -14.72
CA SER A 402 -27.89 -18.50 -15.35
C SER A 402 -27.32 -18.88 -16.71
N THR A 403 -27.39 -17.96 -17.69
CA THR A 403 -26.86 -18.19 -19.04
C THR A 403 -25.38 -18.64 -19.01
N GLU A 404 -24.61 -18.08 -18.07
CA GLU A 404 -23.21 -18.45 -17.83
C GLU A 404 -23.07 -19.90 -17.35
N ASN A 405 -23.84 -20.30 -16.34
CA ASN A 405 -23.78 -21.66 -15.79
C ASN A 405 -24.36 -22.68 -16.77
N LYS A 406 -25.36 -22.32 -17.59
CA LYS A 406 -25.84 -23.14 -18.72
C LYS A 406 -24.74 -23.40 -19.75
N ARG A 407 -24.05 -22.34 -20.23
CA ARG A 407 -22.89 -22.49 -21.14
C ARG A 407 -21.78 -23.33 -20.52
N LYS A 408 -21.44 -23.09 -19.25
CA LYS A 408 -20.45 -23.90 -18.53
C LYS A 408 -20.90 -25.35 -18.39
N HIS A 409 -22.18 -25.60 -18.14
CA HIS A 409 -22.71 -26.94 -18.10
C HIS A 409 -22.55 -27.66 -19.44
N GLU A 410 -22.85 -26.99 -20.55
CA GLU A 410 -22.66 -27.53 -21.89
C GLU A 410 -21.19 -27.85 -22.19
N ASP A 411 -20.28 -26.90 -21.94
CA ASP A 411 -18.83 -27.10 -22.12
C ASP A 411 -18.31 -28.26 -21.26
N LEU A 412 -18.63 -28.24 -19.97
CA LEU A 412 -18.22 -29.30 -19.05
C LEU A 412 -18.84 -30.64 -19.44
N ASN A 413 -20.09 -30.68 -19.92
CA ASN A 413 -20.72 -31.91 -20.39
C ASN A 413 -20.01 -32.46 -21.64
N LYS A 414 -19.60 -31.59 -22.59
CA LYS A 414 -18.79 -31.99 -23.75
C LYS A 414 -17.45 -32.58 -23.32
N ARG A 415 -16.75 -31.92 -22.39
CA ARG A 415 -15.48 -32.40 -21.81
C ARG A 415 -15.63 -33.71 -21.06
N ILE A 416 -16.68 -33.84 -20.22
CA ILE A 416 -17.01 -35.09 -19.52
C ILE A 416 -17.19 -36.22 -20.55
N THR A 417 -17.98 -35.99 -21.61
CA THR A 417 -18.18 -36.98 -22.68
C THR A 417 -16.87 -37.39 -23.33
N ALA A 418 -16.00 -36.42 -23.66
CA ALA A 418 -14.69 -36.69 -24.25
C ALA A 418 -13.79 -37.51 -23.31
N ILE A 419 -13.82 -37.22 -22.01
CA ILE A 419 -13.05 -37.97 -21.00
C ILE A 419 -13.56 -39.41 -20.88
N PHE A 420 -14.87 -39.65 -20.87
CA PHE A 420 -15.42 -41.01 -20.81
C PHE A 420 -15.06 -41.82 -22.07
N LYS A 421 -15.15 -41.21 -23.26
CA LYS A 421 -14.69 -41.83 -24.52
C LYS A 421 -13.20 -42.19 -24.49
N LYS A 422 -12.35 -41.33 -23.93
CA LYS A 422 -10.93 -41.65 -23.75
C LYS A 422 -10.73 -42.78 -22.73
N LYS A 423 -11.51 -42.78 -21.64
CA LYS A 423 -11.43 -43.77 -20.56
C LYS A 423 -11.85 -45.17 -21.03
N GLU A 424 -12.77 -45.32 -21.98
CA GLU A 424 -13.13 -46.61 -22.57
C GLU A 424 -11.93 -47.35 -23.17
N LYS A 425 -10.93 -46.60 -23.67
CA LYS A 425 -9.70 -47.15 -24.25
C LYS A 425 -8.67 -47.58 -23.19
N ILE A 426 -8.95 -47.37 -21.90
CA ILE A 426 -8.02 -47.65 -20.79
C ILE A 426 -8.67 -48.65 -19.82
N PRO A 427 -8.15 -49.87 -19.70
CA PRO A 427 -8.72 -50.85 -18.76
C PRO A 427 -8.59 -50.36 -17.31
N ASN A 428 -9.60 -50.65 -16.48
CA ASN A 428 -9.65 -50.18 -15.07
C ASN A 428 -8.44 -50.64 -14.24
N THR A 429 -7.82 -51.78 -14.58
CA THR A 429 -6.60 -52.30 -13.94
C THR A 429 -5.42 -51.33 -14.06
N TYR A 430 -5.33 -50.57 -15.14
CA TYR A 430 -4.26 -49.58 -15.35
C TYR A 430 -4.47 -48.31 -14.52
N LEU A 431 -5.71 -48.00 -14.14
CA LEU A 431 -6.05 -46.80 -13.35
C LEU A 431 -5.86 -47.00 -11.84
N GLY A 432 -5.81 -48.24 -11.34
CA GLY A 432 -5.60 -48.54 -9.93
C GLY A 432 -6.58 -47.80 -9.01
N GLN A 433 -6.05 -47.07 -8.01
CA GLN A 433 -6.87 -46.28 -7.07
C GLN A 433 -7.60 -45.10 -7.75
N ASP A 434 -7.06 -44.58 -8.86
CA ASP A 434 -7.65 -43.46 -9.61
C ASP A 434 -8.96 -43.86 -10.30
N ALA A 435 -9.21 -45.16 -10.53
CA ALA A 435 -10.45 -45.67 -11.10
C ALA A 435 -11.70 -45.24 -10.29
N ARG A 436 -11.53 -44.94 -9.00
CA ARG A 436 -12.61 -44.47 -8.11
C ARG A 436 -13.27 -43.18 -8.61
N ILE A 437 -12.53 -42.31 -9.30
CA ILE A 437 -13.09 -41.06 -9.83
C ILE A 437 -14.14 -41.32 -10.94
N PHE A 438 -14.00 -42.43 -11.66
CA PHE A 438 -14.87 -42.87 -12.75
C PHE A 438 -15.95 -43.86 -12.30
N LYS A 439 -16.12 -44.08 -10.98
CA LYS A 439 -17.14 -44.99 -10.43
C LYS A 439 -18.57 -44.49 -10.70
N SER A 440 -18.76 -43.18 -10.76
CA SER A 440 -20.07 -42.60 -11.13
C SER A 440 -20.26 -42.64 -12.63
N LYS A 441 -21.44 -43.08 -13.09
CA LYS A 441 -21.82 -43.06 -14.51
C LYS A 441 -21.81 -41.63 -15.06
N GLU A 442 -21.49 -41.49 -16.34
CA GLU A 442 -21.41 -40.21 -17.07
C GLU A 442 -22.61 -39.30 -16.80
N ASP A 443 -23.83 -39.82 -16.93
CA ASP A 443 -25.07 -39.05 -16.71
C ASP A 443 -25.20 -38.49 -15.30
N LYS A 444 -24.74 -39.26 -14.29
CA LYS A 444 -24.77 -38.81 -12.90
C LYS A 444 -23.82 -37.63 -12.67
N ILE A 445 -22.71 -37.60 -13.39
CA ILE A 445 -21.72 -36.51 -13.34
C ILE A 445 -22.25 -35.30 -14.12
N LYS A 446 -22.87 -35.52 -15.28
CA LYS A 446 -23.56 -34.48 -16.07
C LYS A 446 -24.75 -33.83 -15.34
N ARG A 447 -25.28 -34.43 -14.27
CA ARG A 447 -26.33 -33.81 -13.43
C ARG A 447 -25.78 -33.05 -12.21
N MET A 448 -24.47 -33.06 -11.97
CA MET A 448 -23.89 -32.34 -10.83
C MET A 448 -23.91 -30.82 -11.04
N LYS A 449 -23.94 -30.06 -9.95
CA LYS A 449 -23.74 -28.60 -9.95
C LYS A 449 -22.41 -28.20 -10.63
N VAL A 450 -22.37 -27.03 -11.30
CA VAL A 450 -21.20 -26.57 -12.08
C VAL A 450 -19.87 -26.72 -11.32
N LYS A 451 -19.78 -26.22 -10.08
CA LYS A 451 -18.54 -26.30 -9.29
C LYS A 451 -18.05 -27.73 -9.06
N ARG A 452 -18.96 -28.68 -8.87
CA ARG A 452 -18.64 -30.09 -8.65
C ARG A 452 -18.20 -30.76 -9.95
N LYS A 453 -18.83 -30.41 -11.08
CA LYS A 453 -18.38 -30.80 -12.42
C LYS A 453 -16.97 -30.28 -12.72
N GLU A 454 -16.70 -28.99 -12.52
CA GLU A 454 -15.38 -28.39 -12.77
C GLU A 454 -14.28 -29.11 -11.98
N ARG A 455 -14.51 -29.38 -10.69
CA ARG A 455 -13.57 -30.14 -9.86
C ARG A 455 -13.36 -31.57 -10.39
N TRP A 456 -14.44 -32.24 -10.78
CA TRP A 456 -14.35 -33.59 -11.33
C TRP A 456 -13.58 -33.61 -12.65
N VAL A 457 -13.91 -32.72 -13.59
CA VAL A 457 -13.25 -32.60 -14.91
C VAL A 457 -11.76 -32.32 -14.73
N ARG A 458 -11.38 -31.35 -13.88
CA ARG A 458 -9.98 -31.03 -13.62
C ARG A 458 -9.19 -32.24 -13.13
N ASN A 459 -9.75 -32.99 -12.19
CA ASN A 459 -9.10 -34.18 -11.64
C ASN A 459 -9.03 -35.30 -12.68
N ALA A 460 -10.11 -35.53 -13.44
CA ALA A 460 -10.17 -36.57 -14.44
C ALA A 460 -9.22 -36.28 -15.62
N GLU A 461 -9.13 -35.03 -16.10
CA GLU A 461 -8.18 -34.63 -17.14
C GLU A 461 -6.71 -34.80 -16.69
N ALA A 462 -6.40 -34.44 -15.45
CA ALA A 462 -5.06 -34.63 -14.89
C ALA A 462 -4.67 -36.13 -14.86
N ILE A 463 -5.63 -36.99 -14.48
CA ILE A 463 -5.46 -38.45 -14.51
C ILE A 463 -5.22 -38.91 -15.95
N MET A 464 -6.11 -38.56 -16.89
CA MET A 464 -5.99 -38.99 -18.29
C MET A 464 -4.67 -38.53 -18.94
N SER A 465 -4.23 -37.29 -18.69
CA SER A 465 -2.95 -36.76 -19.21
C SER A 465 -1.74 -37.50 -18.64
N LYS A 466 -1.76 -37.89 -17.36
CA LYS A 466 -0.70 -38.70 -16.74
C LYS A 466 -0.57 -40.05 -17.44
N TYR A 467 -1.69 -40.68 -17.80
CA TYR A 467 -1.69 -41.98 -18.47
C TYR A 467 -1.30 -41.89 -19.95
N GLU A 468 -1.74 -40.86 -20.69
CA GLU A 468 -1.30 -40.61 -22.07
C GLU A 468 0.23 -40.48 -22.15
N LYS A 469 0.83 -39.64 -21.29
CA LYS A 469 2.30 -39.48 -21.21
C LYS A 469 3.04 -40.75 -20.77
N GLY A 470 2.42 -41.56 -19.91
CA GLY A 470 2.96 -42.85 -19.49
C GLY A 470 2.98 -43.88 -20.62
N ASN A 471 1.94 -43.89 -21.46
CA ASN A 471 1.83 -44.79 -22.59
C ASN A 471 2.77 -44.39 -23.73
N GLU A 472 2.92 -43.09 -24.00
CA GLU A 472 3.93 -42.57 -24.95
C GLU A 472 5.35 -42.98 -24.56
N ARG A 473 5.70 -42.92 -23.26
CA ARG A 473 7.00 -43.39 -22.76
C ARG A 473 7.19 -44.90 -22.91
N LYS A 474 6.14 -45.71 -22.72
CA LYS A 474 6.19 -47.16 -22.95
C LYS A 474 6.30 -47.50 -24.44
N SER A 475 5.51 -46.87 -25.30
CA SER A 475 5.60 -47.04 -26.76
C SER A 475 6.94 -46.58 -27.32
N ALA A 476 7.50 -45.47 -26.81
CA ALA A 476 8.85 -45.03 -27.16
C ALA A 476 9.94 -46.01 -26.69
N LYS A 477 9.77 -46.61 -25.50
CA LYS A 477 10.68 -47.67 -25.00
C LYS A 477 10.57 -48.95 -25.82
N MET A 478 9.36 -49.32 -26.26
CA MET A 478 9.08 -50.49 -27.09
C MET A 478 9.59 -50.33 -28.53
N MET A 479 9.44 -49.14 -29.13
CA MET A 479 10.08 -48.81 -30.41
C MET A 479 11.60 -48.82 -30.30
N ARG A 480 12.18 -48.25 -29.23
CA ARG A 480 13.63 -48.32 -29.00
C ARG A 480 14.14 -49.74 -28.86
N SER A 481 13.39 -50.66 -28.25
CA SER A 481 13.75 -52.09 -28.21
C SER A 481 13.56 -52.81 -29.55
N TYR A 482 12.71 -52.30 -30.44
CA TYR A 482 12.48 -52.89 -31.77
C TYR A 482 13.55 -52.47 -32.79
N PHE A 483 14.12 -51.27 -32.64
CA PHE A 483 15.21 -50.74 -33.50
C PHE A 483 16.63 -50.97 -32.95
N MET A 484 16.77 -51.61 -31.79
CA MET A 484 18.08 -51.98 -31.23
C MET A 484 18.29 -53.50 -31.39
N PRO A 485 19.28 -53.96 -32.17
CA PRO A 485 19.64 -55.38 -32.23
C PRO A 485 20.04 -55.88 -30.85
N SER A 486 19.79 -57.16 -30.53
CA SER A 486 20.05 -57.79 -29.22
C SER A 486 21.52 -57.81 -28.78
N ASN A 487 22.44 -57.16 -29.50
CA ASN A 487 23.87 -57.22 -29.27
C ASN A 487 24.45 -55.99 -28.55
N TYR A 488 23.62 -55.10 -28.00
CA TYR A 488 24.08 -53.94 -27.23
C TYR A 488 23.75 -54.01 -25.72
N LEU A 489 23.70 -55.23 -25.15
CA LEU A 489 23.55 -55.44 -23.70
C LEU A 489 24.79 -56.02 -23.00
N HIS A 490 25.98 -55.92 -23.58
CA HIS A 490 27.21 -56.16 -22.82
C HIS A 490 28.31 -55.15 -23.16
N LYS A 491 28.97 -54.67 -22.09
CA LYS A 491 30.03 -53.65 -21.96
C LYS A 491 29.47 -52.24 -21.72
N ARG A 492 29.65 -51.59 -20.56
CA ARG A 492 30.70 -51.63 -19.51
C ARG A 492 30.07 -51.19 -18.18
N ASP A 493 30.16 -52.00 -17.13
CA ASP A 493 31.01 -51.69 -15.99
C ASP A 493 32.45 -51.27 -16.35
N GLY A 494 32.87 -50.18 -15.72
CA GLY A 494 34.13 -49.45 -15.90
C GLY A 494 33.97 -48.02 -15.42
#